data_AF-A0A3D1ZJF9-F1
#
_entry.id   AF-A0A3D1ZJF9-F1
#
_cell.length_a   1.000
_cell.length_b   1.000
_cell.length_c   1.000
_cell.angle_alpha   90.00
_cell.angle_beta   90.00
_cell.angle_gamma   90.00
#
_symmetry.space_group_name_H-M   'P 1'
#
loop_
_entity.id
_entity.type
_entity.pdbx_description
1 polymer ?
#
loop_
_entity_poly.entity_id
_entity_poly.type
_entity_poly.pdbx_seq_one_letter_code
_entity_poly.pdbx_strand_id
1 'polypeptide(L)'
;MNSNVPVITRRPANLILEPASVPDHKRRRRLTASVTLLGCMIGAAAVLVSIMGQTSQFDEASHMPALPTAFFMAAGSLVALLITPFAIYHVRDNADHAANPLIWIGLGIGFGITWAFLEGALTPLTLTLLSYAENQAAQSTLASQIIDSILGGIRSFFVQGALMIVTGLLFGVIFCLGGFAIDVLNARQTVRLSSIGPWAVSIGLGTAILAFSLFGPPEFLRT
;
A
#
# COMPACT_ATOMS: atom_id res chain seq x y z
N MET A 1 -33.46 -70.03 -14.49
CA MET A 1 -33.94 -68.84 -15.23
C MET A 1 -34.81 -68.07 -14.24
N ASN A 2 -34.49 -66.87 -13.75
CA ASN A 2 -33.85 -65.71 -14.35
C ASN A 2 -32.75 -65.11 -13.46
N SER A 3 -31.69 -64.66 -14.13
CA SER A 3 -30.54 -63.93 -13.61
C SER A 3 -30.91 -62.52 -13.15
N ASN A 4 -30.54 -62.17 -11.91
CA ASN A 4 -30.48 -60.78 -11.46
C ASN A 4 -29.34 -60.07 -12.20
N VAL A 5 -29.67 -59.33 -13.24
CA VAL A 5 -28.73 -58.43 -13.92
C VAL A 5 -28.70 -57.12 -13.13
N PRO A 6 -27.54 -56.70 -12.59
CA PRO A 6 -27.41 -55.35 -12.03
C PRO A 6 -27.50 -54.35 -13.18
N VAL A 7 -28.51 -53.48 -13.12
CA VAL A 7 -28.63 -52.33 -14.03
C VAL A 7 -27.48 -51.38 -13.71
N ILE A 8 -26.43 -51.44 -14.52
CA ILE A 8 -25.37 -50.42 -14.55
C ILE A 8 -26.01 -49.18 -15.17
N THR A 9 -26.52 -48.28 -14.35
CA THR A 9 -26.84 -46.92 -14.77
C THR A 9 -25.52 -46.21 -15.10
N ARG A 10 -25.10 -46.30 -16.37
CA ARG A 10 -24.07 -45.42 -16.92
C ARG A 10 -24.60 -43.99 -16.81
N ARG A 11 -24.19 -43.27 -15.76
CA ARG A 11 -24.26 -41.80 -15.76
C ARG A 11 -23.48 -41.31 -16.99
N PRO A 12 -24.07 -40.51 -17.88
CA PRO A 12 -23.31 -39.89 -18.94
C PRO A 12 -22.24 -39.00 -18.30
N ALA A 13 -20.99 -39.29 -18.65
CA ALA A 13 -19.82 -38.53 -18.26
C ALA A 13 -19.79 -37.19 -18.99
N ASN A 14 -20.64 -36.27 -18.55
CA ASN A 14 -20.46 -34.83 -18.76
C ASN A 14 -20.26 -34.17 -17.40
N LEU A 15 -19.29 -34.68 -16.63
CA LEU A 15 -18.60 -33.85 -15.65
C LEU A 15 -17.74 -32.88 -16.47
N ILE A 16 -18.35 -31.78 -16.91
CA ILE A 16 -17.59 -30.54 -17.01
C ILE A 16 -17.09 -30.34 -15.58
N LEU A 17 -15.86 -30.77 -15.32
CA LEU A 17 -15.15 -30.44 -14.10
C LEU A 17 -15.06 -28.92 -14.12
N GLU A 18 -16.04 -28.26 -13.50
CA GLU A 18 -15.90 -26.86 -13.17
C GLU A 18 -14.54 -26.74 -12.46
N PRO A 19 -13.62 -25.89 -12.98
CA PRO A 19 -12.32 -25.75 -12.36
C PRO A 19 -12.59 -25.38 -10.91
N ALA A 20 -12.08 -26.21 -9.98
CA ALA A 20 -12.33 -26.08 -8.54
C ALA A 20 -12.28 -24.60 -8.16
N SER A 21 -13.45 -24.04 -7.85
CA SER A 21 -13.58 -22.60 -7.69
C SER A 21 -12.77 -22.20 -6.46
N VAL A 22 -11.77 -21.34 -6.66
CA VAL A 22 -10.97 -20.83 -5.54
C VAL A 22 -11.94 -20.13 -4.58
N PRO A 23 -12.03 -20.56 -3.30
CA PRO A 23 -12.95 -19.97 -2.35
C PRO A 23 -12.77 -18.45 -2.26
N ASP A 24 -13.88 -17.71 -2.22
CA ASP A 24 -13.86 -16.25 -2.28
C ASP A 24 -13.04 -15.62 -1.15
N HIS A 25 -13.10 -16.16 0.08
CA HIS A 25 -12.27 -15.71 1.20
C HIS A 25 -10.75 -15.77 0.92
N LYS A 26 -10.28 -16.74 0.10
CA LYS A 26 -8.86 -16.81 -0.30
C LYS A 26 -8.53 -15.72 -1.31
N ARG A 27 -9.45 -15.44 -2.24
CA ARG A 27 -9.30 -14.35 -3.22
C ARG A 27 -9.28 -12.99 -2.54
N ARG A 28 -10.16 -12.77 -1.55
CA ARG A 28 -10.21 -11.55 -0.74
C ARG A 28 -8.93 -11.35 0.06
N ARG A 29 -8.47 -12.37 0.79
CA ARG A 29 -7.19 -12.30 1.53
C ARG A 29 -6.00 -11.95 0.62
N ARG A 30 -5.93 -12.56 -0.57
CA ARG A 30 -4.86 -12.27 -1.53
C ARG A 30 -4.97 -10.86 -2.10
N LEU A 31 -6.17 -10.40 -2.44
CA LEU A 31 -6.42 -9.02 -2.87
C LEU A 31 -5.96 -8.04 -1.79
N THR A 32 -6.44 -8.22 -0.55
CA THR A 32 -6.03 -7.38 0.58
C THR A 32 -4.52 -7.38 0.77
N ALA A 33 -3.86 -8.55 0.76
CA ALA A 33 -2.43 -8.64 0.99
C ALA A 33 -1.60 -7.99 -0.14
N SER A 34 -1.94 -8.23 -1.40
CA SER A 34 -1.22 -7.67 -2.55
C SER A 34 -1.42 -6.15 -2.69
N VAL A 35 -2.63 -5.66 -2.44
CA VAL A 35 -2.92 -4.22 -2.44
C VAL A 35 -2.27 -3.54 -1.24
N THR A 36 -2.24 -4.20 -0.06
CA THR A 36 -1.52 -3.70 1.11
C THR A 36 -0.03 -3.59 0.85
N LEU A 37 0.58 -4.61 0.23
CA LEU A 37 1.99 -4.55 -0.16
C LEU A 37 2.27 -3.37 -1.09
N LEU A 38 1.42 -3.17 -2.11
CA LEU A 38 1.53 -2.02 -3.02
C LEU A 38 1.38 -0.70 -2.24
N GLY A 39 0.38 -0.62 -1.36
CA GLY A 39 0.14 0.53 -0.49
C GLY A 39 1.34 0.88 0.37
N CYS A 40 2.01 -0.10 0.98
CA CYS A 40 3.24 0.12 1.77
C CYS A 40 4.36 0.71 0.92
N MET A 41 4.60 0.15 -0.28
CA MET A 41 5.64 0.65 -1.19
C MET A 41 5.33 2.06 -1.68
N ILE A 42 4.05 2.35 -1.97
CA ILE A 42 3.57 3.68 -2.30
C ILE A 42 3.76 4.64 -1.13
N GLY A 43 3.39 4.24 0.08
CA GLY A 43 3.54 5.05 1.30
C GLY A 43 5.00 5.41 1.57
N ALA A 44 5.91 4.44 1.45
CA ALA A 44 7.35 4.70 1.56
C ALA A 44 7.84 5.74 0.54
N ALA A 45 7.49 5.57 -0.73
CA ALA A 45 7.88 6.51 -1.79
C ALA A 45 7.27 7.90 -1.58
N ALA A 46 6.01 7.96 -1.16
CA ALA A 46 5.28 9.20 -0.96
C ALA A 46 5.89 10.04 0.16
N VAL A 47 6.40 9.45 1.25
CA VAL A 47 7.13 10.20 2.29
C VAL A 47 8.39 10.83 1.71
N LEU A 48 9.21 10.03 1.01
CA LEU A 48 10.47 10.53 0.43
C LEU A 48 10.23 11.70 -0.53
N VAL A 49 9.27 11.54 -1.44
CA VAL A 49 8.90 12.60 -2.38
C VAL A 49 8.33 13.82 -1.66
N SER A 50 7.55 13.63 -0.60
CA SER A 50 7.00 14.75 0.18
C SER A 50 8.09 15.56 0.87
N ILE A 51 9.09 14.89 1.46
CA ILE A 51 10.21 15.57 2.11
C ILE A 51 10.99 16.36 1.07
N MET A 52 11.33 15.75 -0.06
CA MET A 52 12.06 16.43 -1.13
C MET A 52 11.26 17.58 -1.76
N GLY A 53 9.94 17.44 -1.91
CA GLY A 53 9.08 18.52 -2.43
C GLY A 53 9.02 19.75 -1.52
N GLN A 54 9.36 19.61 -0.23
CA GLN A 54 9.47 20.71 0.72
C GLN A 54 10.87 21.35 0.73
N THR A 55 11.85 20.77 0.02
CA THR A 55 13.24 21.24 -0.03
C THR A 55 13.54 22.24 -1.17
N SER A 56 12.52 22.86 -1.77
CA SER A 56 12.67 23.92 -2.79
C SER A 56 13.44 25.18 -2.33
N GLN A 57 14.00 25.15 -1.11
CA GLN A 57 14.78 26.21 -0.47
C GLN A 57 16.29 25.92 -0.38
N PHE A 58 16.80 24.81 -0.92
CA PHE A 58 18.22 24.45 -0.82
C PHE A 58 18.96 24.54 -2.18
N ASP A 59 20.11 25.22 -2.19
CA ASP A 59 20.93 25.47 -3.39
C ASP A 59 21.45 24.18 -4.05
N GLU A 60 21.60 23.09 -3.28
CA GLU A 60 22.03 21.78 -3.75
C GLU A 60 21.01 20.69 -3.40
N ALA A 61 20.40 20.09 -4.43
CA ALA A 61 19.52 18.95 -4.25
C ALA A 61 20.38 17.68 -4.18
N SER A 62 20.50 17.11 -2.98
CA SER A 62 21.28 15.89 -2.73
C SER A 62 20.38 14.78 -2.19
N HIS A 63 20.79 13.53 -2.42
CA HIS A 63 20.07 12.37 -1.91
C HIS A 63 20.19 12.31 -0.38
N MET A 64 19.08 11.97 0.28
CA MET A 64 19.04 11.81 1.73
C MET A 64 19.98 10.66 2.17
N PRO A 65 20.69 10.79 3.31
CA PRO A 65 21.51 9.71 3.84
C PRO A 65 20.67 8.46 4.14
N ALA A 66 21.30 7.28 4.04
CA ALA A 66 20.60 5.99 4.09
C ALA A 66 19.78 5.74 5.37
N LEU A 67 20.25 6.21 6.53
CA LEU A 67 19.57 6.00 7.81
C LEU A 67 18.25 6.79 7.89
N PRO A 68 18.23 8.13 7.73
CA PRO A 68 16.99 8.88 7.58
C PRO A 68 16.05 8.30 6.52
N THR A 69 16.57 7.93 5.34
CA THR A 69 15.77 7.32 4.27
C THR A 69 15.04 6.07 4.76
N ALA A 70 15.73 5.17 5.45
CA ALA A 70 15.12 3.95 5.98
C ALA A 70 14.03 4.24 7.02
N PHE A 71 14.25 5.20 7.92
CA PHE A 71 13.26 5.60 8.94
C PHE A 71 11.99 6.17 8.32
N PHE A 72 12.14 7.09 7.36
CA PHE A 72 10.99 7.70 6.68
C PHE A 72 10.24 6.71 5.79
N MET A 73 10.94 5.83 5.07
CA MET A 73 10.30 4.75 4.31
C MET A 73 9.50 3.82 5.21
N ALA A 74 10.04 3.47 6.38
CA ALA A 74 9.36 2.63 7.35
C ALA A 74 8.11 3.30 7.92
N ALA A 75 8.19 4.59 8.27
CA ALA A 75 7.04 5.37 8.74
C ALA A 75 5.91 5.42 7.68
N GLY A 76 6.25 5.80 6.46
CA GLY A 76 5.30 5.85 5.34
C GLY A 76 4.63 4.51 5.04
N SER A 77 5.42 3.43 5.10
CA SER A 77 4.93 2.07 4.94
C SER A 77 3.98 1.67 6.07
N LEU A 78 4.32 2.02 7.32
CA LEU A 78 3.52 1.70 8.49
C LEU A 78 2.15 2.36 8.43
N VAL A 79 2.08 3.64 8.04
CA VAL A 79 0.80 4.35 7.86
C VAL A 79 -0.05 3.66 6.80
N ALA A 80 0.53 3.32 5.65
CA ALA A 80 -0.18 2.61 4.59
C ALA A 80 -0.63 1.20 5.03
N LEU A 81 0.17 0.50 5.85
CA LEU A 81 -0.16 -0.80 6.43
C LEU A 81 -1.36 -0.73 7.38
N LEU A 82 -1.60 0.40 8.04
CA LEU A 82 -2.78 0.59 8.91
C LEU A 82 -4.04 0.88 8.10
N ILE A 83 -3.92 1.70 7.06
CA ILE A 83 -5.08 2.16 6.25
C ILE A 83 -5.55 1.07 5.29
N THR A 84 -4.61 0.52 4.50
CA THR A 84 -4.93 -0.27 3.32
C THR A 84 -5.67 -1.58 3.61
N PRO A 85 -5.20 -2.46 4.52
CA PRO A 85 -5.89 -3.71 4.77
C PRO A 85 -7.27 -3.48 5.37
N PHE A 86 -7.43 -2.47 6.22
CA PHE A 86 -8.72 -2.10 6.78
C PHE A 86 -9.69 -1.64 5.69
N ALA A 87 -9.27 -0.71 4.82
CA ALA A 87 -10.09 -0.19 3.74
C ALA A 87 -10.48 -1.29 2.74
N ILE A 88 -9.51 -2.09 2.27
CA ILE A 88 -9.79 -3.15 1.29
C ILE A 88 -10.65 -4.26 1.90
N TYR A 89 -10.37 -4.65 3.14
CA TYR A 89 -11.18 -5.68 3.79
C TYR A 89 -12.63 -5.23 3.92
N HIS A 90 -12.92 -4.00 4.34
CA HIS A 90 -14.32 -3.56 4.54
C HIS A 90 -15.04 -3.14 3.25
N VAL A 91 -14.33 -2.72 2.21
CA VAL A 91 -14.96 -2.23 0.96
C VAL A 91 -15.09 -3.33 -0.10
N ARG A 92 -14.21 -4.36 -0.08
CA ARG A 92 -14.23 -5.45 -1.06
C ARG A 92 -14.68 -6.76 -0.41
N ASP A 93 -15.99 -6.93 -0.29
CA ASP A 93 -16.60 -8.17 0.21
C ASP A 93 -16.55 -9.32 -0.81
N ASN A 94 -16.82 -9.04 -2.09
CA ASN A 94 -16.79 -10.04 -3.18
C ASN A 94 -15.54 -9.86 -4.04
N ALA A 95 -14.61 -10.81 -3.99
CA ALA A 95 -13.33 -10.78 -4.72
C ALA A 95 -13.31 -11.72 -5.94
N ASP A 96 -14.45 -12.31 -6.26
CA ASP A 96 -14.70 -13.16 -7.42
C ASP A 96 -14.86 -12.35 -8.73
N HIS A 97 -15.34 -11.11 -8.64
CA HIS A 97 -15.47 -10.16 -9.76
C HIS A 97 -14.70 -8.87 -9.47
N ALA A 98 -14.24 -8.20 -10.53
CA ALA A 98 -13.59 -6.90 -10.40
C ALA A 98 -14.58 -5.83 -9.90
N ALA A 99 -14.14 -4.95 -9.00
CA ALA A 99 -14.97 -3.84 -8.54
C ALA A 99 -15.27 -2.84 -9.67
N ASN A 100 -16.33 -2.05 -9.45
CA ASN A 100 -16.55 -0.84 -10.24
C ASN A 100 -15.33 0.11 -10.09
N PRO A 101 -14.79 0.68 -11.19
CA PRO A 101 -13.70 1.64 -11.14
C PRO A 101 -13.91 2.80 -10.16
N LEU A 102 -15.15 3.25 -9.95
CA LEU A 102 -15.48 4.32 -9.00
C LEU A 102 -15.08 3.97 -7.55
N ILE A 103 -15.15 2.69 -7.18
CA ILE A 103 -14.71 2.22 -5.85
C ILE A 103 -13.21 2.46 -5.69
N TRP A 104 -12.43 2.16 -6.73
CA TRP A 104 -10.98 2.37 -6.72
C TRP A 104 -10.59 3.84 -6.73
N ILE A 105 -11.37 4.70 -7.41
CA ILE A 105 -11.19 6.15 -7.33
C ILE A 105 -11.42 6.63 -5.89
N GLY A 106 -12.52 6.21 -5.27
CA GLY A 106 -12.82 6.54 -3.87
C GLY A 106 -11.73 6.04 -2.91
N LEU A 107 -11.25 4.82 -3.10
CA LEU A 107 -10.14 4.25 -2.32
C LEU A 107 -8.83 5.01 -2.55
N GLY A 108 -8.54 5.44 -3.78
CA GLY A 108 -7.35 6.23 -4.10
C GLY A 108 -7.36 7.61 -3.44
N ILE A 109 -8.49 8.33 -3.54
CA ILE A 109 -8.68 9.63 -2.87
C ILE A 109 -8.60 9.45 -1.35
N GLY A 110 -9.32 8.47 -0.81
CA GLY A 110 -9.32 8.16 0.62
C GLY A 110 -7.93 7.80 1.13
N PHE A 111 -7.21 6.93 0.43
CA PHE A 111 -5.81 6.60 0.73
C PHE A 111 -4.94 7.85 0.73
N GLY A 112 -4.98 8.66 -0.32
CA GLY A 112 -4.12 9.83 -0.45
C GLY A 112 -4.33 10.86 0.66
N ILE A 113 -5.58 11.15 1.00
CA ILE A 113 -5.92 12.09 2.09
C ILE A 113 -5.54 11.48 3.44
N THR A 114 -6.04 10.27 3.76
CA THR A 114 -5.83 9.67 5.08
C THR A 114 -4.34 9.39 5.35
N TRP A 115 -3.61 8.93 4.33
CA TRP A 115 -2.17 8.71 4.43
C TRP A 115 -1.41 10.01 4.74
N ALA A 116 -1.69 11.10 4.00
CA ALA A 116 -1.00 12.38 4.20
C ALA A 116 -1.17 12.91 5.64
N PHE A 117 -2.39 12.88 6.16
CA PHE A 117 -2.68 13.35 7.50
C PHE A 117 -2.11 12.45 8.61
N LEU A 118 -2.20 11.12 8.45
CA LEU A 118 -1.64 10.18 9.43
C LEU A 118 -0.10 10.20 9.44
N GLU A 119 0.53 10.31 8.28
CA GLU A 119 1.99 10.52 8.19
C GLU A 119 2.40 11.85 8.81
N GLY A 120 1.65 12.92 8.55
CA GLY A 120 1.84 14.22 9.19
C GLY A 120 1.79 14.13 10.72
N ALA A 121 0.89 13.31 11.28
CA ALA A 121 0.85 13.06 12.73
C ALA A 121 2.02 12.22 13.25
N LEU A 122 2.51 11.28 12.44
CA LEU A 122 3.61 10.39 12.82
C LEU A 122 4.99 11.07 12.70
N THR A 123 5.09 12.12 11.87
CA THR A 123 6.35 12.84 11.57
C THR A 123 7.16 13.22 12.82
N PRO A 124 6.59 13.83 13.89
CA PRO A 124 7.37 14.17 15.09
C PRO A 124 7.98 12.94 15.75
N LEU A 125 7.23 11.84 15.83
CA LEU A 125 7.73 10.59 16.41
C LEU A 125 8.85 10.00 15.55
N THR A 126 8.70 10.00 14.22
CA THR A 126 9.74 9.55 13.29
C THR A 126 11.04 10.33 13.48
N LEU A 127 10.94 11.66 13.60
CA LEU A 127 12.09 12.54 13.84
C LEU A 127 12.75 12.28 15.20
N THR A 128 11.97 12.09 16.27
CA THR A 128 12.53 11.77 17.59
C THR A 128 13.26 10.43 17.59
N LEU A 129 12.67 9.38 16.98
CA LEU A 129 13.33 8.08 16.86
C LEU A 129 14.61 8.15 16.01
N LEU A 130 14.60 8.95 14.93
CA LEU A 130 15.78 9.20 14.12
C LEU A 130 16.88 9.92 14.92
N SER A 131 16.53 10.97 15.66
CA SER A 131 17.48 11.73 16.49
C SER A 131 18.16 10.85 17.56
N TYR A 132 17.41 9.90 18.13
CA TYR A 132 17.96 8.90 19.03
C TYR A 132 18.89 7.91 18.29
N ALA A 133 18.50 7.42 17.12
CA ALA A 133 19.33 6.52 16.31
C ALA A 133 20.65 7.17 15.85
N GLU A 134 20.65 8.49 15.63
CA GLU A 134 21.83 9.28 15.28
C GLU A 134 22.69 9.67 16.50
N ASN A 135 22.36 9.17 17.70
CA ASN A 135 23.01 9.52 18.98
C ASN A 135 22.98 11.03 19.30
N GLN A 136 22.01 11.77 18.74
CA GLN A 136 21.83 13.20 19.00
C GLN A 136 20.95 13.46 20.23
N ALA A 137 20.24 12.44 20.72
CA ALA A 137 19.36 12.53 21.89
C ALA A 137 19.84 11.62 23.04
N ALA A 138 19.74 12.11 24.28
CA ALA A 138 20.10 11.35 25.47
C ALA A 138 19.05 10.27 25.77
N GLN A 139 19.52 9.03 26.00
CA GLN A 139 18.65 7.88 26.30
C GLN A 139 17.76 8.08 27.53
N SER A 140 18.24 8.84 28.53
CA SER A 140 17.49 9.17 29.74
C SER A 140 16.23 10.02 29.47
N THR A 141 16.19 10.72 28.34
CA THR A 141 15.05 11.60 27.95
C THR A 141 14.15 11.01 26.87
N LEU A 142 14.46 9.81 26.37
CA LEU A 142 13.75 9.22 25.24
C LEU A 142 12.26 9.03 25.52
N ALA A 143 11.91 8.53 26.71
CA ALA A 143 10.51 8.27 27.06
C ALA A 143 9.66 9.56 27.09
N SER A 144 10.19 10.65 27.66
CA SER A 144 9.48 11.94 27.66
C SER A 144 9.36 12.52 26.25
N GLN A 145 10.43 12.43 25.44
CA GLN A 145 10.41 12.92 24.06
C GLN A 145 9.41 12.15 23.17
N ILE A 146 9.26 10.83 23.40
CA ILE A 146 8.23 10.04 22.70
C ILE A 146 6.83 10.54 23.06
N ILE A 147 6.56 10.79 24.33
CA ILE A 147 5.26 11.32 24.77
C ILE A 147 5.00 12.69 24.15
N ASP A 148 5.98 13.59 24.21
CA ASP A 148 5.89 14.93 23.62
C ASP A 148 5.66 14.86 22.11
N SER A 149 6.29 13.89 21.43
CA SER A 149 6.11 13.67 20.00
C SER A 149 4.72 13.17 19.64
N ILE A 150 4.16 12.27 20.45
CA ILE A 150 2.79 11.77 20.26
C ILE A 150 1.79 12.92 20.42
N LEU A 151 1.96 13.76 21.45
CA LEU A 151 1.11 14.92 21.69
C LEU A 151 1.28 15.99 20.60
N GLY A 152 2.53 16.25 20.19
CA GLY A 152 2.89 17.13 19.08
C GLY A 152 2.32 16.64 17.74
N GLY A 153 2.10 15.33 17.61
CA GLY A 153 1.46 14.69 16.47
C GLY A 153 0.07 15.25 16.16
N ILE A 154 -0.69 15.72 17.16
CA ILE A 154 -2.02 16.33 16.93
C ILE A 154 -1.89 17.63 16.12
N ARG A 155 -0.95 18.49 16.48
CA ARG A 155 -0.70 19.73 15.72
C ARG A 155 -0.09 19.41 14.35
N SER A 156 0.85 18.46 14.33
CA SER A 156 1.55 18.05 13.11
C SER A 156 0.61 17.40 12.09
N PHE A 157 -0.43 16.68 12.55
CA PHE A 157 -1.50 16.12 11.71
C PHE A 157 -2.05 17.18 10.75
N PHE A 158 -2.46 18.35 11.28
CA PHE A 158 -3.05 19.40 10.45
C PHE A 158 -2.02 20.14 9.61
N VAL A 159 -0.86 20.48 10.19
CA VAL A 159 0.15 21.30 9.49
C VAL A 159 0.90 20.47 8.46
N GLN A 160 1.56 19.40 8.88
CA GLN A 160 2.31 18.54 7.97
C GLN A 160 1.41 17.72 7.05
N GLY A 161 0.26 17.28 7.55
CA GLY A 161 -0.70 16.59 6.69
C GLY A 161 -1.20 17.45 5.54
N ALA A 162 -1.46 18.74 5.77
CA ALA A 162 -1.83 19.66 4.71
C ALA A 162 -0.70 19.86 3.68
N LEU A 163 0.55 19.95 4.13
CA LEU A 163 1.72 20.07 3.24
C LEU A 163 1.93 18.80 2.40
N MET A 164 1.56 17.63 2.91
CA MET A 164 1.70 16.35 2.21
C MET A 164 0.49 16.00 1.33
N ILE A 165 -0.59 16.80 1.34
CA ILE A 165 -1.86 16.39 0.72
C ILE A 165 -1.76 16.23 -0.80
N VAL A 166 -0.99 17.09 -1.47
CA VAL A 166 -0.80 17.03 -2.93
C VAL A 166 -0.06 15.75 -3.31
N THR A 167 1.04 15.45 -2.62
CA THR A 167 1.79 14.20 -2.81
C THR A 167 0.91 12.99 -2.50
N GLY A 168 0.18 13.03 -1.39
CA GLY A 168 -0.77 11.98 -1.00
C GLY A 168 -1.80 11.70 -2.09
N LEU A 169 -2.44 12.73 -2.64
CA LEU A 169 -3.40 12.57 -3.75
C LEU A 169 -2.76 12.03 -5.03
N LEU A 170 -1.55 12.50 -5.38
CA LEU A 170 -0.81 11.99 -6.55
C LEU A 170 -0.51 10.50 -6.42
N PHE A 171 -0.02 10.06 -5.27
CA PHE A 171 0.20 8.65 -4.99
C PHE A 171 -1.11 7.88 -4.79
N GLY A 172 -2.19 8.54 -4.40
CA GLY A 172 -3.55 8.02 -4.40
C GLY A 172 -4.05 7.63 -5.80
N VAL A 173 -3.68 8.38 -6.84
CA VAL A 173 -3.95 8.00 -8.25
C VAL A 173 -3.22 6.72 -8.61
N ILE A 174 -1.95 6.60 -8.22
CA ILE A 174 -1.14 5.40 -8.47
C ILE A 174 -1.73 4.19 -7.73
N PHE A 175 -2.15 4.39 -6.47
CA PHE A 175 -2.83 3.38 -5.68
C PHE A 175 -4.14 2.93 -6.33
N CYS A 176 -4.95 3.86 -6.84
CA CYS A 176 -6.18 3.57 -7.57
C CYS A 176 -5.92 2.71 -8.80
N LEU A 177 -4.99 3.12 -9.68
CA LEU A 177 -4.69 2.41 -10.92
C LEU A 177 -4.08 1.03 -10.67
N GLY A 178 -3.09 0.96 -9.77
CA GLY A 178 -2.44 -0.30 -9.40
C GLY A 178 -3.39 -1.25 -8.69
N GLY A 179 -4.18 -0.74 -7.74
CA GLY A 179 -5.19 -1.51 -7.02
C GLY A 179 -6.27 -2.07 -7.95
N PHE A 180 -6.77 -1.26 -8.89
CA PHE A 180 -7.73 -1.73 -9.90
C PHE A 180 -7.13 -2.82 -10.80
N ALA A 181 -5.88 -2.64 -11.27
CA ALA A 181 -5.20 -3.67 -12.06
C ALA A 181 -5.03 -4.99 -11.28
N ILE A 182 -4.66 -4.90 -10.00
CA ILE A 182 -4.58 -6.06 -9.09
C ILE A 182 -5.95 -6.75 -8.97
N ASP A 183 -7.02 -5.98 -8.78
CA ASP A 183 -8.38 -6.49 -8.61
C ASP A 183 -8.89 -7.22 -9.86
N VAL A 184 -8.68 -6.62 -11.04
CA VAL A 184 -9.03 -7.23 -12.33
C VAL A 184 -8.30 -8.56 -12.52
N LEU A 185 -7.00 -8.63 -12.20
CA LEU A 185 -6.23 -9.87 -12.31
C LEU A 185 -6.67 -10.90 -11.27
N ASN A 186 -6.94 -10.47 -10.04
CA ASN A 186 -7.38 -11.32 -8.94
C ASN A 186 -8.72 -12.02 -9.27
N ALA A 187 -9.63 -11.32 -9.93
CA ALA A 187 -10.94 -11.83 -10.33
C ALA A 187 -10.90 -12.83 -11.51
N ARG A 188 -9.79 -12.93 -12.26
CA ARG A 188 -9.71 -13.81 -13.45
C ARG A 188 -9.98 -15.27 -13.11
N GLN A 189 -10.62 -15.98 -14.05
CA GLN A 189 -10.92 -17.41 -13.92
C GLN A 189 -9.66 -18.28 -14.11
N THR A 190 -8.66 -17.79 -14.86
CA THR A 190 -7.39 -18.49 -15.06
C THR A 190 -6.61 -18.53 -13.74
N VAL A 191 -6.47 -19.72 -13.15
CA VAL A 191 -5.85 -19.93 -11.83
C VAL A 191 -4.46 -19.30 -11.72
N ARG A 192 -3.60 -19.47 -12.74
CA ARG A 192 -2.23 -18.93 -12.76
C ARG A 192 -2.21 -17.40 -12.76
N LEU A 193 -3.10 -16.78 -13.52
CA LEU A 193 -3.16 -15.32 -13.65
C LEU A 193 -3.76 -14.68 -12.40
N SER A 194 -4.79 -15.31 -11.82
CA SER A 194 -5.40 -14.91 -10.56
C SER A 194 -4.47 -15.08 -9.35
N SER A 195 -3.60 -16.09 -9.35
CA SER A 195 -2.67 -16.32 -8.23
C SER A 195 -1.41 -15.47 -8.31
N ILE A 196 -0.79 -15.31 -9.49
CA ILE A 196 0.50 -14.63 -9.66
C ILE A 196 0.33 -13.16 -10.05
N GLY A 197 -0.66 -12.85 -10.89
CA GLY A 197 -0.88 -11.51 -11.44
C GLY A 197 -0.97 -10.40 -10.39
N PRO A 198 -1.78 -10.55 -9.32
CA PRO A 198 -1.84 -9.59 -8.22
C PRO A 198 -0.47 -9.24 -7.62
N TRP A 199 0.35 -10.26 -7.36
CA TRP A 199 1.69 -10.07 -6.78
C TRP A 199 2.66 -9.46 -7.79
N ALA A 200 2.59 -9.87 -9.05
CA ALA A 200 3.44 -9.34 -10.10
C ALA A 200 3.19 -7.83 -10.32
N VAL A 201 1.93 -7.39 -10.32
CA VAL A 201 1.60 -5.96 -10.41
C VAL A 201 2.05 -5.23 -9.16
N SER A 202 1.74 -5.75 -7.96
CA SER A 202 2.14 -5.14 -6.68
C SER A 202 3.66 -4.93 -6.59
N ILE A 203 4.44 -5.99 -6.82
CA ILE A 203 5.90 -5.94 -6.75
C ILE A 203 6.47 -5.12 -7.90
N GLY A 204 6.02 -5.34 -9.13
CA GLY A 204 6.55 -4.66 -10.32
C GLY A 204 6.32 -3.16 -10.27
N LEU A 205 5.08 -2.73 -10.04
CA LEU A 205 4.73 -1.32 -9.94
C LEU A 205 5.36 -0.69 -8.69
N GLY A 206 5.25 -1.34 -7.54
CA GLY A 206 5.81 -0.84 -6.29
C GLY A 206 7.33 -0.67 -6.35
N THR A 207 8.05 -1.63 -6.95
CA THR A 207 9.52 -1.54 -7.09
C THR A 207 9.91 -0.43 -8.04
N ALA A 208 9.20 -0.25 -9.15
CA ALA A 208 9.45 0.85 -10.07
C ALA A 208 9.27 2.22 -9.40
N ILE A 209 8.22 2.37 -8.59
CA ILE A 209 7.95 3.60 -7.82
C ILE A 209 9.05 3.85 -6.78
N LEU A 210 9.43 2.83 -6.01
CA LEU A 210 10.51 2.96 -5.03
C LEU A 210 11.83 3.31 -5.69
N ALA A 211 12.20 2.62 -6.77
CA ALA A 211 13.41 2.92 -7.52
C ALA A 211 13.41 4.36 -8.04
N PHE A 212 12.27 4.85 -8.55
CA PHE A 212 12.14 6.24 -8.97
C PHE A 212 12.28 7.21 -7.80
N SER A 213 11.70 6.91 -6.64
CA SER A 213 11.83 7.79 -5.45
C SER A 213 13.23 7.81 -4.84
N LEU A 214 14.02 6.74 -5.02
CA LEU A 214 15.35 6.60 -4.43
C LEU A 214 16.48 7.05 -5.37
N PHE A 215 16.31 6.86 -6.68
CA PHE A 215 17.34 7.11 -7.69
C PHE A 215 16.91 8.13 -8.74
N GLY A 216 15.72 8.72 -8.58
CA GLY A 216 15.21 9.76 -9.46
C GLY A 216 16.16 10.97 -9.47
N PRO A 217 16.43 11.56 -10.65
CA PRO A 217 17.23 12.76 -10.74
C PRO A 217 16.68 13.86 -9.82
N PRO A 218 17.46 14.37 -8.87
CA PRO A 218 17.01 15.39 -7.94
C PRO A 218 16.62 16.70 -8.66
N GLU A 219 17.08 16.89 -9.90
CA GLU A 219 16.75 18.02 -10.76
C GLU A 219 15.26 18.05 -11.18
N PHE A 220 14.56 16.92 -11.18
CA PHE A 220 13.13 16.87 -11.51
C PHE A 220 12.23 17.55 -10.46
N LEU A 221 12.78 18.00 -9.34
CA LEU A 221 12.06 18.69 -8.28
C LEU A 221 12.28 20.21 -8.29
N ARG A 222 13.09 20.74 -9.24
CA ARG A 222 13.40 22.18 -9.36
C ARG A 222 12.44 22.97 -10.25
N THR A 223 11.40 22.34 -10.80
CA THR A 223 10.40 22.98 -11.67
C THR A 223 9.19 23.45 -10.89
#